data_AF-B1Y3J4-F1
#
_entry.id   AF-B1Y3J4-F1
#
_cell.length_a   1.000
_cell.length_b   1.000
_cell.length_c   1.000
_cell.angle_alpha   90.00
_cell.angle_beta   90.00
_cell.angle_gamma   90.00
#
_symmetry.space_group_name_H-M   'P 1'
#
loop_
_entity.id
_entity.type
_entity.pdbx_description
1 polymer ?
#
loop_
_entity_poly.entity_id
_entity_poly.type
_entity_poly.pdbx_seq_one_letter_code
_entity_poly.pdbx_strand_id
1 'polypeptide(L)'
;MSLHSEAQLNRKFTEFAKLMNVYLAHFPKAEKYGLAQAIRVAAYDVYALIVECQKRYHKKTTLTNLDVRHEQLRMLLSLANDLGYFGFHGGVKAAPDDGPASAVRRYVAISRLVDELGRMIGGWVKSERKDSQVAATGEAS
;
A
#
# COMPACT_ATOMS: atom_id res chain seq x y z
N MET A 1 -3.03 19.04 4.25
CA MET A 1 -2.81 18.50 2.88
C MET A 1 -3.73 19.25 1.91
N SER A 2 -3.32 19.57 0.68
CA SER A 2 -4.20 20.28 -0.28
C SER A 2 -5.11 19.30 -1.03
N LEU A 3 -6.25 19.78 -1.52
CA LEU A 3 -7.20 18.99 -2.32
C LEU A 3 -6.53 18.26 -3.50
N HIS A 4 -5.52 18.90 -4.11
CA HIS A 4 -4.75 18.33 -5.21
C HIS A 4 -3.94 17.09 -4.78
N SER A 5 -3.31 17.15 -3.61
CA SER A 5 -2.51 16.04 -3.09
C SER A 5 -3.36 14.85 -2.61
N GLU A 6 -4.59 15.09 -2.13
CA GLU A 6 -5.55 14.02 -1.82
C GLU A 6 -5.99 13.27 -3.09
N ALA A 7 -6.31 14.01 -4.15
CA ALA A 7 -6.66 13.43 -5.45
C ALA A 7 -5.50 12.60 -6.03
N GLN A 8 -4.26 13.06 -5.89
CA GLN A 8 -3.09 12.28 -6.30
C GLN A 8 -2.96 10.97 -5.51
N LEU A 9 -3.13 11.00 -4.18
CA LEU A 9 -3.02 9.80 -3.35
C LEU A 9 -4.07 8.75 -3.74
N ASN A 10 -5.31 9.17 -3.96
CA ASN A 10 -6.39 8.29 -4.40
C ASN A 10 -6.11 7.68 -5.78
N ARG A 11 -5.56 8.47 -6.72
CA ARG A 11 -5.16 7.99 -8.03
C ARG A 11 -4.05 6.95 -7.93
N LYS A 12 -3.01 7.22 -7.12
CA LYS A 12 -1.89 6.29 -6.92
C LYS A 12 -2.33 4.99 -6.26
N PHE A 13 -3.25 5.07 -5.30
CA PHE A 13 -3.84 3.88 -4.71
C PHE A 13 -4.60 3.06 -5.77
N THR A 14 -5.35 3.72 -6.66
CA THR A 14 -6.08 3.04 -7.74
C THR A 14 -5.12 2.34 -8.72
N GLU A 15 -4.01 2.96 -9.08
CA GLU A 15 -2.95 2.36 -9.91
C GLU A 15 -2.38 1.11 -9.23
N PHE A 16 -2.05 1.20 -7.95
CA PHE A 16 -1.63 0.06 -7.12
C PHE A 16 -2.68 -1.06 -7.09
N ALA A 17 -3.94 -0.74 -6.79
CA ALA A 17 -5.01 -1.73 -6.64
C ALA A 17 -5.30 -2.49 -7.94
N LYS A 18 -5.20 -1.83 -9.09
CA LYS A 18 -5.32 -2.47 -10.40
C LYS A 18 -4.22 -3.51 -10.60
N LEU A 19 -2.97 -3.14 -10.36
CA LEU A 19 -1.82 -4.05 -10.54
C LEU A 19 -1.83 -5.20 -9.53
N MET A 20 -2.14 -4.88 -8.27
CA MET A 20 -2.29 -5.86 -7.19
C MET A 20 -3.28 -6.96 -7.57
N ASN A 21 -4.47 -6.60 -8.07
CA ASN A 21 -5.49 -7.59 -8.41
C ASN A 21 -5.05 -8.53 -9.54
N VAL A 22 -4.30 -8.03 -10.53
CA VAL A 22 -3.71 -8.85 -11.59
C VAL A 22 -2.71 -9.85 -11.00
N TYR A 23 -1.77 -9.39 -10.17
CA TYR A 23 -0.73 -10.26 -9.62
C TYR A 23 -1.27 -11.29 -8.62
N LEU A 24 -2.20 -10.90 -7.74
CA LEU A 24 -2.82 -11.82 -6.80
C LEU A 24 -3.72 -12.86 -7.47
N ALA A 25 -4.19 -12.62 -8.71
CA ALA A 25 -4.91 -13.62 -9.48
C ALA A 25 -3.99 -14.72 -10.03
N HIS A 26 -2.69 -14.43 -10.17
CA HIS A 26 -1.70 -15.40 -10.64
C HIS A 26 -1.20 -16.34 -9.55
N PHE A 27 -1.39 -15.99 -8.27
CA PHE A 27 -0.92 -16.76 -7.13
C PHE A 27 -1.45 -18.21 -7.13
N PRO A 28 -0.77 -19.15 -6.43
CA PRO A 28 -1.23 -20.52 -6.31
C PRO A 28 -2.69 -20.61 -5.85
N LYS A 29 -3.47 -21.56 -6.40
CA LYS A 29 -4.89 -21.73 -6.03
C LYS A 29 -5.09 -21.97 -4.53
N ALA A 30 -4.17 -22.69 -3.89
CA ALA A 30 -4.19 -22.94 -2.44
C ALA A 30 -4.14 -21.63 -1.62
N GLU A 31 -3.44 -20.61 -2.12
CA GLU A 31 -3.24 -19.33 -1.44
C GLU A 31 -4.32 -18.28 -1.74
N LYS A 32 -5.32 -18.64 -2.57
CA LYS A 32 -6.41 -17.72 -2.93
C LYS A 32 -7.11 -17.13 -1.69
N TYR A 33 -7.32 -17.95 -0.66
CA TYR A 33 -7.92 -17.58 0.63
C TYR A 33 -6.88 -17.38 1.74
N GLY A 34 -5.61 -17.63 1.46
CA GLY A 34 -4.49 -17.42 2.36
C GLY A 34 -3.89 -16.03 2.17
N LEU A 35 -2.62 -15.98 1.76
CA LEU A 35 -1.88 -14.73 1.68
C LEU A 35 -2.48 -13.73 0.68
N ALA A 36 -3.03 -14.21 -0.45
CA ALA A 36 -3.65 -13.34 -1.43
C ALA A 36 -4.86 -12.58 -0.84
N GLN A 37 -5.65 -13.22 0.01
CA GLN A 37 -6.78 -12.57 0.67
C GLN A 37 -6.31 -11.57 1.73
N ALA A 38 -5.29 -11.93 2.53
CA ALA A 38 -4.72 -11.03 3.53
C ALA A 38 -4.19 -9.72 2.91
N ILE A 39 -3.53 -9.80 1.74
CA ILE A 39 -3.05 -8.63 1.00
C ILE A 39 -4.22 -7.75 0.51
N ARG A 40 -5.29 -8.36 -0.04
CA ARG A 40 -6.48 -7.60 -0.49
C ARG A 40 -7.14 -6.84 0.65
N VAL A 41 -7.35 -7.52 1.78
CA VAL A 41 -7.92 -6.89 2.99
C VAL A 41 -7.04 -5.73 3.43
N ALA A 42 -5.72 -5.93 3.52
CA ALA A 42 -4.79 -4.86 3.88
C ALA A 42 -4.83 -3.67 2.94
N ALA A 43 -4.87 -3.90 1.64
CA ALA A 43 -5.00 -2.83 0.65
C ALA A 43 -6.30 -2.05 0.83
N TYR A 44 -7.44 -2.73 1.02
CA TYR A 44 -8.72 -2.06 1.18
C TYR A 44 -8.84 -1.31 2.52
N ASP A 45 -8.23 -1.82 3.59
CA ASP A 45 -8.12 -1.10 4.86
C ASP A 45 -7.28 0.18 4.71
N VAL A 46 -6.15 0.11 3.99
CA VAL A 46 -5.35 1.30 3.64
C VAL A 46 -6.22 2.32 2.91
N TYR A 47 -7.02 1.90 1.92
CA TYR A 47 -7.90 2.80 1.19
C TYR A 47 -8.97 3.44 2.08
N ALA A 48 -9.61 2.64 2.93
CA ALA A 48 -10.62 3.12 3.87
C ALA A 48 -10.01 4.17 4.82
N LEU A 49 -8.81 3.92 5.34
CA LEU A 49 -8.09 4.84 6.21
C LEU A 49 -7.64 6.12 5.49
N ILE A 50 -7.27 6.06 4.21
CA ILE A 50 -6.99 7.25 3.38
C ILE A 50 -8.24 8.14 3.34
N VAL A 51 -9.40 7.55 2.99
CA VAL A 51 -10.68 8.29 2.89
C VAL A 51 -11.08 8.85 4.26
N GLU A 52 -10.92 8.07 5.32
CA GLU A 52 -11.24 8.51 6.69
C GLU A 52 -10.37 9.71 7.11
N CYS A 53 -9.06 9.67 6.84
CA CYS A 53 -8.16 10.78 7.12
C CYS A 53 -8.49 12.03 6.30
N GLN A 54 -9.03 11.89 5.08
CA GLN A 54 -9.46 13.03 4.26
C GLN A 54 -10.71 13.72 4.84
N LYS A 55 -11.54 12.99 5.59
CA LYS A 55 -12.80 13.53 6.15
C LYS A 55 -12.70 13.98 7.60
N ARG A 56 -11.77 13.42 8.38
CA ARG A 56 -11.64 13.78 9.80
C ARG A 56 -11.02 15.16 9.99
N TYR A 57 -11.62 15.95 10.88
CA TYR A 57 -11.06 17.20 11.42
C TYR A 57 -9.84 16.94 12.32
N HIS A 58 -9.91 15.90 13.16
CA HIS A 58 -8.79 15.43 13.98
C HIS A 58 -8.44 14.00 13.60
N LYS A 59 -7.26 13.82 13.00
CA LYS A 59 -6.88 12.57 12.31
C LYS A 59 -5.55 11.98 12.74
N LYS A 60 -4.94 12.47 13.83
CA LYS A 60 -3.61 12.01 14.29
C LYS A 60 -3.56 10.48 14.49
N THR A 61 -4.53 9.93 15.21
CA THR A 61 -4.62 8.48 15.45
C THR A 61 -4.92 7.72 14.17
N THR A 62 -5.91 8.17 13.40
CA THR A 62 -6.29 7.52 12.13
C THR A 62 -5.15 7.51 11.11
N LEU A 63 -4.36 8.59 11.03
CA LEU A 63 -3.20 8.71 10.15
C LEU A 63 -2.05 7.81 10.62
N THR A 64 -1.91 7.62 11.94
CA THR A 64 -0.97 6.63 12.50
C THR A 64 -1.41 5.21 12.13
N ASN A 65 -2.71 4.91 12.22
CA ASN A 65 -3.26 3.63 11.80
C ASN A 65 -3.05 3.39 10.30
N LEU A 66 -3.21 4.44 9.47
CA LEU A 66 -2.92 4.39 8.03
C LEU A 66 -1.45 4.01 7.78
N ASP A 67 -0.52 4.67 8.46
CA ASP A 67 0.92 4.40 8.35
C ASP A 67 1.27 2.94 8.72
N VAL A 68 0.76 2.47 9.87
CA VAL A 68 0.95 1.08 10.31
C VAL A 68 0.34 0.08 9.32
N ARG A 69 -0.89 0.34 8.85
CA ARG A 69 -1.58 -0.58 7.93
C ARG A 69 -0.89 -0.64 6.57
N HIS A 70 -0.33 0.48 6.11
CA HIS A 70 0.50 0.55 4.90
C HIS A 70 1.79 -0.27 5.04
N GLU A 71 2.48 -0.18 6.19
CA GLU A 71 3.66 -1.00 6.46
C GLU A 71 3.33 -2.49 6.45
N GLN A 72 2.22 -2.89 7.08
CA GLN A 72 1.75 -4.28 7.06
C GLN A 72 1.48 -4.76 5.63
N LEU A 73 0.86 -3.93 4.79
CA LEU A 73 0.66 -4.24 3.36
C LEU A 73 1.99 -4.46 2.64
N ARG A 74 2.99 -3.60 2.87
CA ARG A 74 4.33 -3.76 2.28
C ARG A 74 4.97 -5.07 2.72
N MET A 75 4.90 -5.41 4.00
CA MET A 75 5.48 -6.63 4.55
C MET A 75 4.79 -7.90 4.02
N LEU A 76 3.47 -7.88 3.83
CA LEU A 76 2.75 -9.00 3.22
C LEU A 76 3.16 -9.23 1.75
N LEU A 77 3.43 -8.16 1.00
CA LEU A 77 3.95 -8.27 -0.38
C LEU A 77 5.39 -8.80 -0.40
N SER A 78 6.24 -8.36 0.53
CA SER A 78 7.60 -8.91 0.68
C SER A 78 7.56 -10.40 1.00
N LEU A 79 6.72 -10.81 1.95
CA LEU A 79 6.53 -12.21 2.29
C LEU A 79 6.07 -13.03 1.09
N ALA A 80 5.13 -12.53 0.29
CA ALA A 80 4.69 -13.21 -0.93
C ALA A 80 5.83 -13.38 -1.96
N ASN A 81 6.76 -12.42 -2.02
CA ASN A 81 7.95 -12.53 -2.85
C ASN A 81 8.93 -13.57 -2.32
N ASP A 82 9.18 -13.60 -1.02
CA ASP A 82 10.09 -14.57 -0.40
C ASP A 82 9.57 -16.01 -0.52
N LEU A 83 8.24 -16.19 -0.51
CA LEU A 83 7.56 -17.45 -0.82
C LEU A 83 7.53 -17.80 -2.32
N GLY A 84 8.02 -16.91 -3.18
CA GLY A 84 8.10 -17.12 -4.63
C GLY A 84 6.76 -17.03 -5.37
N TYR A 85 5.71 -16.45 -4.77
CA TYR A 85 4.37 -16.42 -5.36
C TYR A 85 4.28 -15.53 -6.61
N PHE A 86 5.16 -14.54 -6.75
CA PHE A 86 5.29 -13.76 -7.99
C PHE A 86 5.86 -14.57 -9.16
N GLY A 87 6.36 -15.79 -8.93
CA GLY A 87 6.77 -16.72 -9.99
C GLY A 87 5.63 -17.51 -10.61
N PHE A 88 4.41 -17.39 -10.12
CA PHE A 88 3.25 -18.10 -10.66
C PHE A 88 2.56 -17.27 -11.76
N HIS A 89 1.98 -17.92 -12.76
CA HIS A 89 1.12 -17.29 -13.77
C HIS A 89 -0.10 -18.18 -13.99
N GLY A 90 -1.30 -17.62 -13.83
CA GLY A 90 -2.55 -18.39 -13.93
C GLY A 90 -2.71 -19.52 -12.90
N GLY A 91 -2.05 -19.40 -11.73
CA GLY A 91 -2.08 -20.42 -10.68
C GLY A 91 -1.14 -21.61 -10.92
N VAL A 92 -0.37 -21.60 -11.99
CA VAL A 92 0.68 -22.59 -12.30
C VAL A 92 2.04 -21.89 -12.16
N LYS A 93 3.07 -22.62 -11.70
CA LYS A 93 4.43 -22.07 -11.67
C LYS A 93 4.85 -21.76 -13.11
N ALA A 94 5.31 -20.54 -13.38
CA ALA A 94 5.68 -20.12 -14.73
C ALA A 94 6.75 -21.06 -15.31
N ALA A 95 6.74 -21.21 -16.64
CA ALA A 95 7.70 -22.09 -17.32
C ALA A 95 9.14 -21.61 -17.03
N PRO A 96 10.14 -22.51 -17.07
CA PRO A 96 11.55 -22.13 -16.93
C PRO A 96 11.94 -20.98 -17.88
N ASP A 97 11.29 -20.96 -19.05
CA ASP A 97 11.47 -20.04 -20.18
C ASP A 97 10.99 -18.61 -19.85
N ASP A 98 9.99 -18.47 -18.96
CA ASP A 98 9.54 -17.17 -18.44
C ASP A 98 10.53 -16.57 -17.41
N GLY A 99 11.47 -17.40 -16.95
CA GLY A 99 12.64 -17.06 -16.15
C GLY A 99 12.36 -16.40 -14.78
N PRO A 100 13.33 -16.47 -13.84
CA PRO A 100 13.26 -15.73 -12.58
C PRO A 100 13.14 -14.21 -12.79
N ALA A 101 13.50 -13.71 -13.97
CA ALA A 101 13.35 -12.30 -14.34
C ALA A 101 11.89 -11.82 -14.34
N SER A 102 10.91 -12.66 -14.71
CA SER A 102 9.49 -12.26 -14.72
C SER A 102 8.93 -12.10 -13.30
N ALA A 103 9.35 -12.94 -12.35
CA ALA A 103 8.95 -12.85 -10.95
C ALA A 103 9.49 -11.57 -10.31
N VAL A 104 10.79 -11.31 -10.50
CA VAL A 104 11.45 -10.10 -10.00
C VAL A 104 10.82 -8.83 -10.58
N ARG A 105 10.54 -8.81 -11.89
CA ARG A 105 9.88 -7.66 -12.54
C ARG A 105 8.51 -7.36 -11.93
N ARG A 106 7.70 -8.39 -11.67
CA ARG A 106 6.37 -8.22 -11.07
C ARG A 106 6.47 -7.68 -9.65
N TYR A 107 7.35 -8.25 -8.83
CA TYR A 107 7.56 -7.75 -7.48
C TYR A 107 8.07 -6.30 -7.47
N VAL A 108 9.06 -5.97 -8.29
CA VAL A 108 9.58 -4.59 -8.40
C VAL A 108 8.52 -3.60 -8.88
N ALA A 109 7.66 -4.00 -9.81
CA ALA A 109 6.59 -3.14 -10.30
C ALA A 109 5.58 -2.78 -9.19
N ILE A 110 5.15 -3.76 -8.39
CA ILE A 110 4.19 -3.51 -7.31
C ILE A 110 4.85 -2.83 -6.10
N SER A 111 6.09 -3.18 -5.74
CA SER A 111 6.79 -2.57 -4.61
C SER A 111 7.03 -1.08 -4.83
N ARG A 112 7.37 -0.67 -6.06
CA ARG A 112 7.50 0.76 -6.41
C ARG A 112 6.21 1.55 -6.13
N LEU A 113 5.06 0.99 -6.46
CA LEU A 113 3.77 1.64 -6.19
C LEU A 113 3.47 1.71 -4.69
N VAL A 114 3.78 0.65 -3.93
CA VAL A 114 3.64 0.64 -2.47
C VAL A 114 4.57 1.65 -1.81
N ASP A 115 5.81 1.77 -2.27
CA ASP A 115 6.76 2.74 -1.73
C ASP A 115 6.37 4.17 -2.06
N GLU A 116 5.82 4.42 -3.25
CA GLU A 116 5.27 5.72 -3.62
C GLU A 116 4.11 6.10 -2.68
N LEU A 117 3.18 5.18 -2.42
CA LEU A 117 2.12 5.39 -1.43
C LEU A 117 2.69 5.70 -0.04
N GLY A 118 3.71 4.97 0.41
CA GLY A 118 4.35 5.17 1.71
C GLY A 118 5.01 6.55 1.83
N ARG A 119 5.67 7.04 0.77
CA ARG A 119 6.25 8.40 0.75
C ARG A 119 5.17 9.47 0.87
N MET A 120 4.04 9.30 0.18
CA MET A 120 2.92 10.24 0.26
C MET A 120 2.28 10.24 1.66
N ILE A 121 2.03 9.07 2.23
CA ILE A 121 1.50 8.91 3.59
C ILE A 121 2.47 9.49 4.63
N GLY A 122 3.75 9.14 4.57
CA GLY A 122 4.77 9.67 5.49
C GLY A 122 4.96 11.18 5.36
N GLY A 123 4.83 11.74 4.15
CA GLY A 123 4.79 13.18 3.94
C GLY A 123 3.59 13.84 4.65
N TRP A 124 2.42 13.22 4.57
CA TRP A 124 1.22 13.68 5.27
C TRP A 124 1.36 13.60 6.79
N VAL A 125 1.91 12.48 7.32
CA VAL A 125 2.21 12.35 8.76
C VAL A 125 3.12 13.47 9.26
N LYS A 126 4.17 13.80 8.49
CA LYS A 126 5.11 14.88 8.83
C LYS A 126 4.43 16.25 8.82
N SER A 127 3.58 16.54 7.83
CA SER A 127 2.88 17.84 7.77
C SER A 127 1.94 18.02 8.96
N GLU A 128 1.15 17.00 9.29
CA GLU A 128 0.17 17.09 10.40
C GLU A 128 0.85 17.23 11.78
N ARG A 129 2.02 16.59 11.96
CA ARG A 129 2.83 16.78 13.18
C ARG A 129 3.37 18.21 13.30
N LYS A 130 3.80 18.81 12.19
CA LYS A 130 4.27 20.20 12.16
C LYS A 130 3.13 21.17 12.48
N ASP A 131 1.97 20.99 11.86
CA ASP A 131 0.79 21.84 12.09
C ASP A 131 0.34 21.77 13.56
N SER A 132 0.37 20.58 14.17
CA SER A 132 0.06 20.39 15.59
C SER A 132 1.07 21.10 16.52
N GLN A 133 2.36 21.12 16.16
CA GLN A 133 3.39 21.80 16.96
C GLN A 133 3.27 23.32 16.87
N VAL A 134 3.01 23.87 15.67
CA VAL A 134 2.84 25.32 15.46
C VAL A 134 1.62 25.84 16.22
N ALA A 135 0.50 25.09 16.23
CA ALA A 135 -0.67 25.44 17.01
C ALA A 135 -0.36 25.53 18.52
N ALA A 136 0.42 24.56 19.03
CA ALA A 136 0.78 24.51 20.46
C ALA A 136 1.74 25.63 20.90
N THR A 137 2.63 26.14 20.03
CA THR A 137 3.52 27.26 20.35
C THR A 137 2.91 28.63 20.07
N GLY A 138 1.96 28.74 19.15
CA GLY A 138 1.29 29.99 18.81
C GLY A 138 0.26 30.47 19.85
N GLU A 139 -0.34 29.56 20.62
CA GLU A 139 -1.24 29.91 21.74
C GLU A 139 -0.49 30.41 23.00
N ALA A 140 0.84 30.30 23.03
CA ALA A 140 1.67 30.70 24.16
C ALA A 140 2.31 32.10 24.00
N SER A 141 1.88 32.90 23.01
CA SER A 141 2.42 34.24 22.70
C SER A 141 1.38 35.35 22.83
#